data_AF-A0A9P0QFY5-F1
#
_entry.id   AF-A0A9P0QFY5-F1
#
_cell.length_a   1.000
_cell.length_b   1.000
_cell.length_c   1.000
_cell.angle_alpha   90.00
_cell.angle_beta   90.00
_cell.angle_gamma   90.00
#
_symmetry.space_group_name_H-M   'P 1'
#
loop_
_entity.id
_entity.type
_entity.pdbx_description
1 polymer ?
#
loop_
_entity_poly.entity_id
_entity_poly.type
_entity_poly.pdbx_seq_one_letter_code
_entity_poly.pdbx_strand_id
1 'polypeptide(L)'
;MEEGDFNKVPVLLGATSEEDYFLMEDKEGLGYISEIFTQSRDSIPDDMHVTEENKDTIKAELMNFYTSGGNYVDNPRKLVTLMSDHDFVKSVLKFAEQLVKHSQNPYLYQFSYKGVLGFHRNQSACGWRGSSLIQHH
;
A
#
# COMPACT_ATOMS: atom_id res chain seq x y z
N MET A 1 22.40 -4.64 -3.25
CA MET A 1 22.60 -4.38 -4.70
C MET A 1 23.56 -3.23 -4.97
N GLU A 2 24.18 -2.65 -3.94
CA GLU A 2 24.94 -1.40 -4.06
C GLU A 2 26.24 -1.55 -4.88
N GLU A 3 26.74 -2.77 -5.05
CA GLU A 3 27.93 -3.06 -5.86
C GLU A 3 27.61 -3.30 -7.35
N GLY A 4 26.33 -3.37 -7.72
CA GLY A 4 25.92 -3.59 -9.11
C GLY A 4 26.21 -4.98 -9.68
N ASP A 5 26.55 -5.96 -8.82
CA ASP A 5 26.87 -7.33 -9.23
C ASP A 5 25.60 -8.16 -9.50
N PHE A 6 25.01 -7.94 -10.68
CA PHE A 6 23.83 -8.67 -11.16
C PHE A 6 23.78 -8.72 -12.69
N ASN A 7 22.99 -9.65 -13.23
CA ASN A 7 22.80 -9.79 -14.67
C ASN A 7 22.07 -8.57 -15.26
N LYS A 8 22.67 -7.99 -16.30
CA LYS A 8 22.21 -6.77 -16.96
C LYS A 8 21.21 -7.10 -18.06
N VAL A 9 19.98 -7.42 -17.67
CA VAL A 9 18.87 -7.73 -18.59
C VAL A 9 17.75 -6.70 -18.43
N PRO A 10 16.96 -6.42 -19.49
CA PRO A 10 15.82 -5.52 -19.38
C PRO A 10 14.86 -5.98 -18.27
N VAL A 11 14.47 -5.05 -17.40
CA VAL A 11 13.58 -5.33 -16.26
C VAL A 11 12.29 -4.54 -16.39
N LEU A 12 11.16 -5.26 -16.25
CA LEU A 12 9.84 -4.69 -16.01
C LEU A 12 9.46 -4.98 -14.56
N LEU A 13 9.12 -3.94 -13.80
CA LEU A 13 8.71 -4.04 -12.40
C LEU A 13 7.58 -3.07 -12.09
N GLY A 14 6.83 -3.35 -11.04
CA GLY A 14 5.68 -2.56 -10.67
C GLY A 14 4.95 -3.15 -9.48
N ALA A 15 3.89 -2.46 -9.08
CA ALA A 15 3.02 -2.85 -7.99
C ALA A 15 1.56 -2.57 -8.36
N THR A 16 0.63 -3.21 -7.67
CA THR A 16 -0.79 -2.84 -7.72
C THR A 16 -1.06 -1.61 -6.85
N SER A 17 -2.17 -0.90 -7.09
CA SER A 17 -2.53 0.26 -6.29
C SER A 17 -2.93 -0.06 -4.84
N GLU A 18 -3.16 -1.34 -4.51
CA GLU A 18 -3.68 -1.83 -3.23
C GLU A 18 -3.14 -3.25 -2.92
N GLU A 19 -1.81 -3.45 -3.00
CA GLU A 19 -1.18 -4.77 -2.82
C GLU A 19 -1.61 -5.44 -1.51
N ASP A 20 -1.64 -4.66 -0.44
CA ASP A 20 -1.88 -5.17 0.90
C ASP A 20 -3.36 -5.50 1.17
N TYR A 21 -4.26 -5.14 0.24
CA TYR A 21 -5.66 -5.52 0.34
C TYR A 21 -5.83 -7.06 0.35
N PHE A 22 -4.92 -7.79 -0.29
CA PHE A 22 -4.93 -9.25 -0.27
C PHE A 22 -4.66 -9.85 1.12
N LEU A 23 -3.88 -9.16 1.96
CA LEU A 23 -3.56 -9.61 3.32
C LEU A 23 -4.67 -9.27 4.32
N MET A 24 -5.66 -8.47 3.91
CA MET A 24 -6.80 -8.10 4.75
C MET A 24 -7.96 -9.05 4.49
N GLU A 25 -8.13 -10.04 5.37
CA GLU A 25 -9.10 -11.16 5.23
C GLU A 25 -10.50 -10.69 4.82
N ASP A 26 -11.07 -9.75 5.58
CA ASP A 26 -12.40 -9.21 5.33
C ASP A 26 -12.57 -7.78 5.88
N LYS A 27 -13.79 -7.25 5.73
CA LYS A 27 -14.15 -5.91 6.17
C LYS A 27 -14.03 -5.72 7.69
N GLU A 28 -14.38 -6.73 8.48
CA GLU A 28 -14.36 -6.64 9.93
C GLU A 28 -12.92 -6.63 10.43
N GLY A 29 -12.07 -7.50 9.88
CA GLY A 29 -10.63 -7.50 10.12
C GLY A 29 -9.98 -6.17 9.76
N LEU A 30 -10.30 -5.61 8.59
CA LEU A 30 -9.77 -4.29 8.19
C LEU A 30 -10.25 -3.17 9.13
N GLY A 31 -11.50 -3.22 9.60
CA GLY A 31 -12.01 -2.28 10.60
C GLY A 31 -11.23 -2.36 11.92
N TYR A 32 -11.03 -3.58 12.43
CA TYR A 32 -10.30 -3.84 13.66
C TYR A 32 -8.84 -3.35 13.58
N ILE A 33 -8.13 -3.68 12.50
CA ILE A 33 -6.74 -3.23 12.31
C ILE A 33 -6.69 -1.70 12.16
N SER A 34 -7.68 -1.09 11.50
CA SER A 34 -7.76 0.37 11.37
C SER A 34 -7.95 1.08 12.72
N GLU A 35 -8.71 0.48 13.64
CA GLU A 35 -8.84 0.97 15.02
C GLU A 35 -7.52 0.89 15.76
N ILE A 36 -6.84 -0.26 15.71
CA ILE A 36 -5.52 -0.45 16.31
C ILE A 36 -4.53 0.58 15.79
N PHE A 37 -4.43 0.73 14.47
CA PHE A 37 -3.53 1.70 13.83
C PHE A 37 -3.92 3.15 14.11
N THR A 38 -5.17 3.43 14.47
CA THR A 38 -5.57 4.79 14.87
C THR A 38 -5.18 5.07 16.32
N GLN A 39 -5.42 4.13 17.23
CA GLN A 39 -5.31 4.37 18.67
C GLN A 39 -3.92 4.08 19.24
N SER A 40 -3.22 3.09 18.68
CA SER A 40 -1.94 2.63 19.20
C SER A 40 -0.80 3.52 18.72
N ARG A 41 -0.05 4.04 19.69
CA ARG A 41 1.23 4.72 19.48
C ARG A 41 2.26 3.81 18.82
N ASP A 42 2.20 2.51 19.10
CA ASP A 42 3.16 1.51 18.60
C ASP A 42 2.81 0.98 17.21
N SER A 43 1.63 1.30 16.67
CA SER A 43 1.23 0.89 15.32
C SER A 43 1.86 1.79 14.27
N ILE A 44 3.16 1.60 14.09
CA ILE A 44 3.99 2.16 13.03
C ILE A 44 4.61 0.94 12.33
N PRO A 45 4.71 0.92 10.99
CA PRO A 45 5.40 -0.17 10.31
C PRO A 45 6.80 -0.40 10.86
N ASP A 46 7.19 -1.68 10.93
CA ASP A 46 8.50 -2.09 11.41
C ASP A 46 9.62 -1.56 10.50
N ASP A 47 10.88 -1.60 10.94
CA ASP A 47 12.05 -1.14 10.17
C ASP A 47 12.05 0.35 9.74
N MET A 48 11.22 1.19 10.35
CA MET A 48 11.32 2.67 10.22
C MET A 48 12.36 3.30 11.16
N HIS A 49 13.14 2.48 11.88
CA HIS A 49 14.15 2.92 12.86
C HIS A 49 13.61 3.93 13.90
N VAL A 50 12.37 3.70 14.33
CA VAL A 50 11.69 4.52 15.33
C VAL A 50 12.35 4.32 16.69
N THR A 51 12.54 5.42 17.42
CA THR A 51 12.97 5.43 18.82
C THR A 51 11.83 5.91 19.70
N GLU A 52 11.90 5.64 21.01
CA GLU A 52 10.88 6.14 21.94
C GLU A 52 10.72 7.66 21.94
N GLU A 53 11.79 8.40 21.60
CA GLU A 53 11.80 9.86 21.55
C GLU A 53 11.09 10.43 20.31
N ASN A 54 11.16 9.75 19.17
CA ASN A 54 10.60 10.25 17.91
C ASN A 54 9.29 9.56 17.47
N LYS A 55 8.86 8.50 18.18
CA LYS A 55 7.69 7.68 17.86
C LYS A 55 6.42 8.49 17.64
N ASP A 56 6.12 9.42 18.54
CA ASP A 56 4.90 10.26 18.43
C ASP A 56 4.94 11.19 17.22
N THR A 57 6.12 11.76 16.94
CA THR A 57 6.33 12.62 15.77
C THR A 57 6.16 11.82 14.48
N ILE A 58 6.80 10.67 14.36
CA ILE A 58 6.69 9.80 13.18
C ILE A 58 5.25 9.33 13.00
N LYS A 59 4.57 8.95 14.08
CA LYS A 59 3.16 8.59 14.04
C LYS A 59 2.31 9.74 13.48
N ALA A 60 2.48 10.95 14.03
CA ALA A 60 1.75 12.13 13.58
C ALA A 60 2.04 12.45 12.10
N GLU A 61 3.28 12.30 11.64
CA GLU A 61 3.67 12.48 10.24
C GLU A 61 2.99 11.45 9.32
N LEU A 62 2.96 10.18 9.72
CA LEU A 62 2.28 9.13 8.96
C LEU A 62 0.77 9.40 8.85
N MET A 63 0.12 9.74 9.97
CA MET A 63 -1.31 10.11 9.96
C MET A 63 -1.52 11.33 9.04
N ASN A 64 -0.72 12.38 9.18
CA ASN A 64 -0.84 13.56 8.34
C ASN A 64 -0.65 13.24 6.84
N PHE A 65 0.34 12.42 6.49
CA PHE A 65 0.62 12.05 5.10
C PHE A 65 -0.51 11.23 4.47
N TYR A 66 -0.98 10.18 5.14
CA TYR A 66 -1.94 9.23 4.55
C TYR A 66 -3.40 9.66 4.74
N THR A 67 -3.74 10.25 5.89
CA THR A 67 -5.12 10.60 6.28
C THR A 67 -5.39 12.10 6.34
N SER A 68 -4.40 12.95 6.04
CA SER A 68 -4.50 14.41 6.20
C SER A 68 -4.87 14.82 7.65
N GLY A 69 -4.37 14.06 8.63
CA GLY A 69 -4.61 14.28 10.05
C GLY A 69 -5.92 13.66 10.58
N GLY A 70 -6.68 12.96 9.73
CA GLY A 70 -7.83 12.15 10.14
C GLY A 70 -7.43 10.78 10.69
N ASN A 71 -8.38 9.85 10.83
CA ASN A 71 -8.14 8.50 11.35
C ASN A 71 -8.25 7.42 10.27
N TYR A 72 -7.61 6.27 10.50
CA TYR A 72 -7.76 5.12 9.59
C TYR A 72 -9.14 4.48 9.69
N VAL A 73 -9.80 4.56 10.86
CA VAL A 73 -11.18 4.04 11.02
C VAL A 73 -12.16 4.71 10.07
N ASP A 74 -12.02 6.03 9.86
CA ASP A 74 -12.88 6.80 8.96
C ASP A 74 -12.60 6.52 7.48
N ASN A 75 -11.37 6.07 7.18
CA ASN A 75 -10.96 5.72 5.83
C ASN A 75 -9.95 4.54 5.82
N PRO A 76 -10.43 3.29 5.98
CA PRO A 76 -9.56 2.12 6.10
C PRO A 76 -8.68 1.88 4.88
N ARG A 77 -9.10 2.39 3.71
CA ARG A 77 -8.30 2.35 2.48
C ARG A 77 -6.96 3.09 2.63
N LYS A 78 -6.88 4.12 3.47
CA LYS A 78 -5.62 4.83 3.72
C LYS A 78 -4.62 3.96 4.48
N LEU A 79 -5.10 3.06 5.34
CA LEU A 79 -4.25 2.06 5.97
C LEU A 79 -3.75 1.06 4.92
N VAL A 80 -4.62 0.58 4.03
CA VAL A 80 -4.22 -0.27 2.89
C VAL A 80 -3.12 0.41 2.07
N THR A 81 -3.25 1.71 1.79
CA THR A 81 -2.22 2.47 1.07
C THR A 81 -0.91 2.53 1.85
N LEU A 82 -0.94 2.86 3.15
CA LEU A 82 0.26 2.88 4.00
C LEU A 82 0.99 1.54 3.96
N MET A 83 0.28 0.44 4.18
CA MET A 83 0.88 -0.88 4.22
C MET A 83 1.39 -1.31 2.84
N SER A 84 0.61 -1.08 1.77
CA SER A 84 1.05 -1.34 0.40
C SER A 84 2.33 -0.58 0.06
N ASP A 85 2.41 0.69 0.46
CA ASP A 85 3.59 1.52 0.24
C ASP A 85 4.80 0.99 1.02
N HIS A 86 4.58 0.59 2.27
CA HIS A 86 5.64 0.10 3.15
C HIS A 86 6.18 -1.28 2.74
N ASP A 87 5.30 -2.24 2.49
CA ASP A 87 5.63 -3.65 2.27
C ASP A 87 6.06 -3.95 0.83
N PHE A 88 5.49 -3.22 -0.15
CA PHE A 88 5.69 -3.53 -1.57
C PHE A 88 6.32 -2.35 -2.34
N VAL A 89 5.64 -1.20 -2.39
CA VAL A 89 6.02 -0.12 -3.33
C VAL A 89 7.40 0.44 -3.02
N LYS A 90 7.73 0.66 -1.73
CA LYS A 90 9.06 1.10 -1.29
C LYS A 90 10.17 0.21 -1.84
N SER A 91 10.02 -1.11 -1.72
CA SER A 91 11.01 -2.08 -2.19
C SER A 91 11.15 -2.08 -3.71
N VAL A 92 10.02 -2.01 -4.44
CA VAL A 92 10.00 -1.90 -5.90
C VAL A 92 10.74 -0.65 -6.37
N LEU A 93 10.47 0.50 -5.76
CA LEU A 93 11.13 1.76 -6.11
C LEU A 93 12.62 1.76 -5.76
N LYS A 94 13.00 1.25 -4.59
CA LYS A 94 14.41 1.13 -4.20
C LYS A 94 15.18 0.20 -5.14
N PHE A 95 14.56 -0.91 -5.56
CA PHE A 95 15.13 -1.79 -6.57
C PHE A 95 15.31 -1.06 -7.92
N ALA A 96 14.30 -0.30 -8.35
CA ALA A 96 14.37 0.52 -9.57
C ALA A 96 15.54 1.53 -9.52
N GLU A 97 15.68 2.25 -8.40
CA GLU A 97 16.77 3.21 -8.17
C GLU A 97 18.14 2.55 -8.33
N GLN A 98 18.32 1.34 -7.80
CA GLN A 98 19.57 0.59 -7.91
C GLN A 98 19.85 0.16 -9.36
N LEU A 99 18.83 -0.29 -10.10
CA LEU A 99 18.98 -0.64 -11.52
C LEU A 99 19.45 0.55 -12.37
N VAL A 100 18.83 1.71 -12.17
CA VAL A 100 19.17 2.95 -12.88
C VAL A 100 20.62 3.37 -12.59
N LYS A 101 21.07 3.24 -11.34
CA LYS A 101 22.46 3.57 -10.95
C LYS A 101 23.51 2.68 -11.62
N HIS A 102 23.22 1.39 -11.77
CA HIS A 102 24.25 0.40 -12.09
C HIS A 102 24.23 -0.14 -13.51
N SER A 103 23.10 -0.08 -14.24
CA SER A 103 23.15 -0.63 -15.59
C SER A 103 22.07 -0.25 -16.60
N GLN A 104 20.81 -0.06 -16.20
CA GLN A 104 19.69 0.02 -17.15
C GLN A 104 18.52 0.82 -16.58
N ASN A 105 17.80 1.53 -17.46
CA ASN A 105 16.52 2.13 -17.11
C ASN A 105 15.44 1.04 -17.09
N PRO A 106 14.83 0.74 -15.93
CA PRO A 106 13.74 -0.21 -15.88
C PRO A 106 12.45 0.40 -16.47
N TYR A 107 11.54 -0.48 -16.88
CA TYR A 107 10.16 -0.10 -17.14
C TYR A 107 9.36 -0.25 -15.85
N LEU A 108 8.73 0.83 -15.38
CA LEU A 108 7.86 0.84 -14.22
C LEU A 108 6.39 0.78 -14.64
N TYR A 109 5.59 -0.05 -13.96
CA TYR A 109 4.14 -0.04 -14.10
C TYR A 109 3.46 0.11 -12.73
N GLN A 110 2.24 0.65 -12.76
CA GLN A 110 1.31 0.57 -11.64
C GLN A 110 0.00 -0.02 -12.16
N PHE A 111 -0.44 -1.12 -11.56
CA PHE A 111 -1.70 -1.74 -11.93
C PHE A 111 -2.83 -1.18 -11.05
N SER A 112 -3.78 -0.47 -11.67
CA SER A 112 -4.95 0.04 -10.97
C SER A 112 -6.20 -0.35 -11.73
N TYR A 113 -6.65 -1.58 -11.49
CA TYR A 113 -7.94 -2.07 -11.97
C TYR A 113 -8.79 -2.46 -10.77
N LYS A 114 -10.06 -2.06 -10.82
CA LYS A 114 -11.06 -2.46 -9.86
C LYS A 114 -12.27 -3.03 -10.59
N GLY A 115 -12.55 -4.30 -10.36
CA GLY A 115 -13.63 -5.02 -10.99
C GLY A 115 -13.51 -6.52 -10.76
N VAL A 116 -14.43 -7.28 -11.36
CA VAL A 116 -14.43 -8.74 -11.25
C VAL A 116 -13.29 -9.31 -12.09
N LEU A 117 -12.27 -9.87 -11.43
CA LEU A 117 -11.16 -10.62 -12.03
C LEU A 117 -10.95 -11.93 -11.26
N GLY A 118 -10.80 -13.04 -11.99
CA GLY A 118 -10.59 -14.37 -11.40
C GLY A 118 -11.81 -14.95 -10.67
N PHE A 119 -11.58 -15.77 -9.63
CA PHE A 119 -12.62 -16.42 -8.83
C PHE A 119 -13.30 -15.49 -7.80
N HIS A 120 -12.91 -14.22 -7.72
CA HIS A 120 -13.51 -13.27 -6.78
C HIS A 120 -14.85 -12.76 -7.32
N ARG A 121 -15.95 -13.16 -6.66
CA ARG A 121 -17.28 -12.58 -6.87
C ARG A 121 -17.26 -11.11 -6.50
N ASN A 122 -18.15 -10.33 -7.10
CA ASN A 122 -18.31 -8.88 -6.91
C ASN A 122 -18.38 -8.47 -5.43
N GLN A 123 -17.22 -8.30 -4.77
CA GLN A 123 -17.14 -7.81 -3.41
C GLN A 123 -17.25 -6.30 -3.48
N SER A 124 -18.44 -5.80 -3.16
CA SER A 124 -18.64 -4.39 -2.92
C SER A 124 -17.94 -4.04 -1.61
N ALA A 125 -16.69 -3.58 -1.68
CA ALA A 125 -15.95 -3.14 -0.51
C ALA A 125 -16.72 -2.04 0.25
N CYS A 126 -16.57 -2.03 1.57
CA CYS A 126 -17.16 -1.03 2.47
C CYS A 126 -16.98 0.40 1.96
N GLY A 127 -18.09 1.11 1.77
CA GLY A 127 -18.08 2.54 1.38
C GLY A 127 -18.14 2.80 -0.12
N TRP A 128 -18.25 1.78 -0.96
CA TRP A 128 -18.24 1.94 -2.42
C TRP A 128 -19.66 1.88 -3.00
N ARG A 129 -20.22 3.05 -3.39
CA ARG A 129 -21.31 3.09 -4.37
C ARG A 129 -20.74 2.90 -5.77
N GLY A 130 -20.75 1.67 -6.26
CA GLY A 130 -20.70 1.44 -7.70
C GLY A 130 -22.02 1.91 -8.31
N SER A 131 -21.98 2.89 -9.21
CA SER A 131 -23.12 3.23 -10.05
C SER A 131 -23.38 2.05 -11.00
N SER A 132 -24.30 1.17 -10.60
CA SER A 132 -24.84 0.14 -11.48
C SER A 132 -25.69 0.80 -12.57
N LEU A 133 -25.08 1.13 -13.70
CA LEU A 133 -25.78 1.40 -14.95
C LEU A 133 -25.57 0.22 -15.89
N ILE A 134 -26.27 -0.89 -15.60
CA ILE A 134 -26.64 -1.86 -16.62
C ILE A 134 -28.09 -2.27 -16.32
N GLN A 135 -29.03 -1.52 -16.91
CA GLN A 135 -30.39 -2.02 -17.15
C GLN A 135 -30.32 -2.91 -18.38
N HIS A 136 -30.65 -4.19 -18.23
CA HIS A 136 -30.94 -5.07 -19.36
C HIS A 136 -32.42 -4.95 -19.71
N HIS A 137 -32.68 -4.72 -21.00
CA HIS A 137 -33.96 -4.95 -21.67
C HIS A 137 -34.35 -6.43 -21.65
#